data_AF-T1EIC7-F1
#
_entry.id   AF-T1EIC7-F1
#
_cell.length_a   1.000
_cell.length_b   1.000
_cell.length_c   1.000
_cell.angle_alpha   90.00
_cell.angle_beta   90.00
_cell.angle_gamma   90.00
#
_symmetry.space_group_name_H-M   'P 1'
#
loop_
_entity.id
_entity.type
_entity.pdbx_description
1 polymer ?
#
loop_
_entity_poly.entity_id
_entity_poly.type
_entity_poly.pdbx_seq_one_letter_code
_entity_poly.pdbx_strand_id
1 'polypeptide(L)' 'PMKIHLSNLPFRFREAHIRKMLESFGQIINIEVICNERGSKGFGFATFARGSQAKNAMLYMNGLIVEGRKLEVS' A
#
# COMPACT_ATOMS: atom_id res chain seq x y z
N PRO A 1 11.14 -8.84 8.23
CA PRO A 1 10.37 -8.30 7.08
C PRO A 1 8.92 -8.77 7.15
N MET A 2 7.96 -7.91 6.81
CA MET A 2 6.53 -8.25 6.81
C MET A 2 5.88 -7.65 5.58
N LYS A 3 5.11 -8.47 4.85
CA LYS A 3 4.34 -8.04 3.67
C LYS A 3 2.93 -7.67 4.10
N ILE A 4 2.46 -6.53 3.61
CA ILE A 4 1.08 -6.07 3.72
C ILE A 4 0.44 -6.03 2.33
N HIS A 5 -0.87 -6.25 2.29
CA HIS A 5 -1.69 -6.13 1.12
C HIS A 5 -2.43 -4.79 1.15
N LEU A 6 -2.46 -4.09 0.03
CA LEU A 6 -3.09 -2.80 -0.17
C LEU A 6 -4.18 -2.98 -1.22
N SER A 7 -5.43 -2.90 -0.79
CA SER A 7 -6.63 -3.05 -1.61
C SER A 7 -7.35 -1.71 -1.81
N ASN A 8 -8.18 -1.67 -2.85
CA ASN A 8 -9.02 -0.53 -3.21
C ASN A 8 -8.25 0.77 -3.50
N LEU A 9 -6.99 0.65 -3.94
CA LEU A 9 -6.15 1.77 -4.34
C LEU A 9 -6.75 2.49 -5.56
N PRO A 10 -6.58 3.82 -5.68
CA PRO A 10 -6.90 4.53 -6.90
C PRO A 10 -6.16 3.94 -8.11
N PHE A 11 -6.83 3.80 -9.25
CA PHE A 11 -6.24 3.17 -10.44
C PHE A 11 -5.01 3.91 -10.99
N ARG A 12 -4.82 5.18 -10.61
CA ARG A 12 -3.66 6.00 -10.96
C ARG A 12 -2.45 5.73 -10.07
N PHE A 13 -2.63 5.05 -8.94
CA PHE A 13 -1.52 4.78 -8.02
C PHE A 13 -0.52 3.82 -8.63
N ARG A 14 0.73 4.12 -8.34
CA ARG A 14 1.93 3.42 -8.79
C ARG A 14 2.84 3.24 -7.60
N GLU A 15 3.95 2.52 -7.79
CA GLU A 15 4.93 2.26 -6.75
C GLU A 15 5.33 3.52 -5.98
N ALA A 16 5.64 4.62 -6.69
CA ALA A 16 6.06 5.88 -6.08
C ALA A 16 4.99 6.49 -5.15
N HIS A 17 3.71 6.38 -5.50
CA HIS A 17 2.60 6.89 -4.68
C HIS A 17 2.46 6.08 -3.39
N ILE A 18 2.51 4.74 -3.52
CA ILE A 18 2.43 3.83 -2.37
C ILE A 18 3.64 4.02 -1.46
N ARG A 19 4.84 4.16 -2.04
CA ARG A 19 6.07 4.43 -1.30
C ARG A 19 5.93 5.69 -0.46
N LYS A 20 5.48 6.78 -1.09
CA LYS A 20 5.32 8.08 -0.42
C LYS A 20 4.29 8.06 0.71
N MET A 21 3.25 7.24 0.60
CA MET A 21 2.28 7.07 1.68
C MET A 21 2.80 6.20 2.82
N LEU A 22 3.65 5.22 2.51
CA LEU A 22 4.09 4.21 3.47
C LEU A 22 5.44 4.55 4.13
N GLU A 23 6.26 5.40 3.51
CA GLU A 23 7.62 5.73 3.98
C GLU A 23 7.62 6.39 5.35
N SER A 24 6.55 7.10 5.71
CA SER A 24 6.37 7.69 7.04
C SER A 24 6.25 6.65 8.16
N PHE A 25 5.80 5.43 7.85
CA PHE A 25 5.67 4.35 8.84
C PHE A 25 6.95 3.53 9.01
N GLY A 26 7.86 3.57 8.04
CA GLY A 26 9.15 2.92 8.12
C GLY A 26 9.77 2.54 6.78
N GLN A 27 10.86 1.79 6.86
CA GLN A 27 11.63 1.40 5.69
C GLN A 27 10.92 0.30 4.90
N ILE A 28 10.65 0.59 3.63
CA ILE A 28 10.01 -0.32 2.68
C ILE A 28 11.09 -1.01 1.85
N ILE A 29 11.11 -2.33 1.88
CA ILE A 29 12.03 -3.18 1.10
C ILE A 29 11.54 -3.32 -0.33
N ASN A 30 10.25 -3.61 -0.51
CA ASN A 30 9.68 -3.88 -1.82
C ASN A 30 8.24 -3.35 -1.92
N ILE A 31 7.83 -2.96 -3.12
CA ILE A 31 6.45 -2.57 -3.42
C ILE A 31 6.11 -3.20 -4.76
N GLU A 32 4.94 -3.82 -4.83
CA GLU A 32 4.45 -4.50 -6.02
C GLU A 32 3.03 -4.02 -6.31
N VAL A 33 2.81 -3.41 -7.48
CA VAL A 33 1.47 -2.94 -7.88
C VAL A 33 0.94 -3.85 -8.97
N ILE A 34 -0.18 -4.50 -8.70
CA ILE A 34 -0.73 -5.46 -9.66
C ILE A 34 -1.48 -4.71 -10.75
N CYS A 35 -1.00 -4.86 -11.98
CA CYS A 35 -1.56 -4.23 -13.17
C CYS A 35 -1.89 -5.30 -14.23
N ASN A 36 -2.95 -5.07 -15.00
CA ASN A 36 -3.29 -5.79 -16.22
C ASN A 36 -2.96 -4.92 -17.45
N GLU A 37 -3.22 -5.43 -18.66
CA GLU A 37 -3.08 -4.68 -19.93
C GLU A 37 -3.84 -3.35 -19.96
N ARG A 38 -4.93 -3.24 -19.18
CA ARG A 38 -5.76 -2.02 -19.07
C ARG A 38 -5.26 -1.04 -17.98
N GLY A 39 -4.24 -1.39 -17.21
CA GLY A 39 -3.70 -0.59 -16.10
C GLY A 39 -3.77 -1.27 -14.73
N SER A 40 -3.64 -0.48 -13.66
CA SER A 40 -3.70 -0.97 -12.27
C SER A 40 -5.01 -1.70 -11.98
N LYS A 41 -4.95 -2.83 -11.28
CA LYS A 41 -6.14 -3.54 -10.79
C LYS A 41 -6.69 -2.94 -9.50
N GLY A 42 -6.09 -1.86 -8.99
CA GLY A 42 -6.50 -1.20 -7.76
C GLY A 42 -6.04 -1.92 -6.49
N PHE A 43 -5.02 -2.77 -6.59
CA PHE A 43 -4.40 -3.41 -5.43
C PHE A 43 -2.90 -3.67 -5.64
N GLY A 44 -2.19 -3.89 -4.55
CA GLY A 44 -0.76 -4.15 -4.53
C GLY A 44 -0.28 -4.69 -3.19
N PHE A 45 1.02 -4.90 -3.08
CA PHE A 45 1.69 -5.37 -1.89
C PHE A 45 2.85 -4.45 -1.54
N ALA A 46 3.12 -4.30 -0.25
CA ALA A 46 4.32 -3.63 0.23
C ALA A 46 4.99 -4.46 1.32
N THR A 47 6.31 -4.59 1.26
CA THR A 47 7.10 -5.34 2.23
C THR A 47 7.92 -4.36 3.07
N PHE A 48 7.62 -4.28 4.36
CA PHE A 48 8.40 -3.50 5.32
C PHE A 48 9.58 -4.29 5.87
N ALA A 49 10.63 -3.57 6.27
CA ALA A 49 11.79 -4.15 6.94
C ALA A 49 11.43 -4.81 8.28
N ARG A 50 10.57 -4.15 9.06
CA ARG A 50 10.14 -4.61 10.39
C ARG A 50 8.64 -4.85 10.45
N GLY A 51 8.23 -5.91 11.17
CA GLY A 51 6.81 -6.22 11.40
C GLY A 51 6.07 -5.15 12.18
N SER A 52 6.75 -4.42 13.09
CA SER A 52 6.16 -3.29 13.80
C SER A 52 5.78 -2.14 12.87
N GLN A 53 6.59 -1.85 11.85
CA GLN A 53 6.31 -0.81 10.84
C GLN A 53 5.09 -1.20 9.99
N ALA A 54 5.02 -2.46 9.56
CA ALA A 54 3.87 -3.00 8.84
C ALA A 54 2.58 -2.94 9.67
N LYS A 55 2.62 -3.33 10.95
CA LYS A 55 1.46 -3.25 11.85
C LYS A 55 0.98 -1.81 12.03
N ASN A 56 1.90 -0.86 12.18
CA ASN A 56 1.55 0.55 12.27
C ASN A 56 0.89 1.03 10.97
N ALA A 57 1.50 0.73 9.81
CA ALA A 57 0.92 1.08 8.52
C ALA A 57 -0.48 0.50 8.34
N MET A 58 -0.70 -0.78 8.68
CA MET A 58 -2.04 -1.40 8.63
C MET A 58 -3.03 -0.67 9.53
N LEU A 59 -2.66 -0.35 10.77
CA LEU A 59 -3.55 0.31 11.72
C LEU A 59 -3.99 1.70 11.25
N TYR A 60 -3.05 2.48 10.71
CA TYR A 60 -3.31 3.87 10.30
C TYR A 60 -3.91 3.98 8.90
N MET A 61 -3.53 3.11 7.97
CA MET A 61 -3.94 3.20 6.56
C MET A 61 -5.25 2.48 6.28
N ASN A 62 -5.54 1.41 7.02
CA ASN A 62 -6.76 0.63 6.81
C ASN A 62 -7.98 1.48 7.16
N GLY A 63 -8.86 1.67 6.18
CA GLY A 63 -10.08 2.47 6.32
C GLY A 63 -9.93 3.95 5.97
N LEU A 64 -8.74 4.44 5.61
CA LEU A 64 -8.57 5.81 5.13
C LEU A 64 -9.25 6.00 3.77
N ILE A 65 -9.89 7.15 3.59
CA ILE A 65 -10.49 7.53 2.31
C ILE A 65 -9.47 8.35 1.52
N VAL A 66 -9.07 7.84 0.35
CA VAL A 66 -8.13 8.48 -0.58
C VAL A 66 -8.79 8.58 -1.94
N GLU A 67 -8.92 9.80 -2.47
CA GLU A 67 -9.64 10.09 -3.73
C GLU A 67 -11.05 9.47 -3.78
N GLY A 68 -11.77 9.48 -2.65
CA GLY A 68 -13.12 8.91 -2.53
C GLY A 68 -13.16 7.38 -2.41
N ARG A 69 -12.00 6.70 -2.28
CA ARG A 69 -11.91 5.25 -2.10
C ARG A 69 -11.40 4.90 -0.72
N LYS A 70 -12.12 4.02 -0.02
CA LYS A 70 -11.70 3.50 1.29
C LYS A 70 -10.61 2.46 1.10
N LEU A 71 -9.38 2.79 1.47
CA LEU A 71 -8.26 1.87 1.43
C LEU A 71 -8.48 0.69 2.38
N GLU A 72 -8.10 -0.49 1.93
CA GLU A 72 -8.10 -1.70 2.75
C GLU A 72 -6.66 -2.18 2.87
N VAL A 73 -6.18 -2.33 4.10
CA VAL A 73 -4.80 -2.77 4.36
C VAL A 73 -4.79 -3.93 5.34
N SER A 74 -4.23 -5.07 4.92
CA SER A 74 -4.23 -6.35 5.66
C SER A 74 -2.93 -7.12 5.57
#